data_AF-A0A924VLS9-F1
#
_entry.id   AF-A0A924VLS9-F1
#
_cell.length_a   1.000
_cell.length_b   1.000
_cell.length_c   1.000
_cell.angle_alpha   90.00
_cell.angle_beta   90.00
_cell.angle_gamma   90.00
#
_symmetry.space_group_name_H-M   'P 1'
#
loop_
_entity.id
_entity.type
_entity.pdbx_description
1 polymer ?
#
loop_
_entity_poly.entity_id
_entity_poly.type
_entity_poly.pdbx_seq_one_letter_code
_entity_poly.pdbx_strand_id
1 'polypeptide(L)'
;MTNQSPLARRGRLIPTLPKGDVLGTYDSYFDAQAVVDRLAKADFPVKQVSIVGSDLKTVERVTGKLTYGRAAGAGAASGAWFGLFIGVLFTFGGTSTVVQYVIAAIIIGAGFGALFGVAATAVTRRTRDFTSTHQVLASRYEIVVDPNLLSKAQDVLSRPAAS
;
A
#
# COMPACT_ATOMS: atom_id res chain seq x y z
N MET A 1 -9.56 8.49 -51.72
CA MET A 1 -9.16 8.96 -50.38
C MET A 1 -9.35 7.81 -49.41
N THR A 2 -8.30 7.02 -49.19
CA THR A 2 -8.33 5.79 -48.39
C THR A 2 -8.03 6.17 -46.94
N ASN A 3 -9.03 6.07 -46.08
CA ASN A 3 -8.88 6.27 -44.64
C ASN A 3 -8.40 4.96 -44.00
N GLN A 4 -7.14 4.90 -43.58
CA GLN A 4 -6.62 3.82 -42.74
C GLN A 4 -6.02 4.44 -41.48
N SER A 5 -6.81 4.48 -40.41
CA SER A 5 -6.33 4.75 -39.06
C SER A 5 -5.85 3.43 -38.44
N PRO A 6 -4.54 3.23 -38.20
CA PRO A 6 -3.98 1.92 -37.82
C PRO A 6 -4.08 1.58 -36.33
N LEU A 7 -4.97 2.20 -35.56
CA LEU A 7 -4.94 2.13 -34.08
C LEU A 7 -6.26 1.68 -33.43
N ALA A 8 -7.07 0.86 -34.10
CA ALA A 8 -8.32 0.34 -33.55
C ALA A 8 -8.25 -1.17 -33.25
N ARG A 9 -7.36 -1.61 -32.34
CA ARG A 9 -7.48 -2.97 -31.77
C ARG A 9 -6.68 -3.21 -30.48
N ARG A 10 -6.92 -2.41 -29.44
CA ARG A 10 -6.73 -2.91 -28.06
C ARG A 10 -8.06 -2.77 -27.34
N GLY A 11 -8.91 -3.77 -27.53
CA GLY A 11 -10.12 -3.92 -26.74
C GLY A 11 -9.73 -3.93 -25.27
N ARG A 12 -10.29 -2.99 -24.52
CA ARG A 12 -10.21 -2.96 -23.06
C ARG A 12 -10.87 -4.24 -22.57
N LEU A 13 -10.08 -5.25 -22.23
CA LEU A 13 -10.57 -6.49 -21.63
C LEU A 13 -11.19 -6.09 -20.29
N ILE A 14 -12.52 -5.94 -20.26
CA ILE A 14 -13.25 -5.78 -19.01
C ILE A 14 -13.04 -7.08 -18.26
N PRO A 15 -12.43 -7.06 -17.05
CA PRO A 15 -12.23 -8.28 -16.28
C PRO A 15 -13.59 -8.91 -15.99
N THR A 16 -13.90 -10.02 -16.64
CA THR A 16 -15.11 -10.80 -16.38
C THR A 16 -14.82 -11.79 -15.26
N LEU A 17 -15.78 -11.99 -14.36
CA LEU A 17 -15.67 -13.03 -13.34
C LEU A 17 -15.49 -14.39 -14.05
N PRO A 18 -14.50 -15.21 -13.64
CA PRO A 18 -14.35 -16.55 -14.19
C PRO A 18 -15.64 -17.35 -13.94
N LYS A 19 -16.06 -18.11 -14.95
CA LYS A 19 -17.22 -19.00 -14.87
C LYS A 19 -16.73 -20.42 -14.59
N GLY A 20 -17.39 -21.11 -13.67
CA GLY A 20 -17.06 -22.50 -13.33
C GLY A 20 -17.69 -22.92 -12.02
N ASP A 21 -17.30 -24.10 -11.57
CA ASP A 21 -17.79 -24.69 -10.32
C ASP A 21 -16.77 -24.48 -9.20
N VAL A 22 -17.27 -24.30 -7.98
CA VAL A 22 -16.44 -24.12 -6.78
C VAL A 22 -15.90 -25.47 -6.33
N LEU A 23 -14.59 -25.66 -6.45
CA LEU A 23 -13.87 -26.82 -5.94
C LEU A 23 -13.80 -26.84 -4.42
N GLY A 24 -13.65 -25.66 -3.82
CA GLY A 24 -13.55 -25.49 -2.39
C GLY A 24 -13.49 -24.02 -1.99
N THR A 25 -13.80 -23.76 -0.72
CA THR A 25 -13.82 -22.42 -0.14
C THR A 25 -12.92 -22.37 1.08
N TYR A 26 -12.14 -21.29 1.20
CA TYR A 26 -11.09 -21.10 2.18
C TYR A 26 -11.16 -19.70 2.78
N ASP A 27 -10.72 -19.55 4.03
CA ASP A 27 -10.72 -18.25 4.71
C ASP A 27 -9.45 -17.42 4.41
N SER A 28 -8.37 -18.09 3.99
CA SER A 28 -7.08 -17.47 3.68
C SER A 28 -6.68 -17.71 2.22
N TYR A 29 -6.11 -16.68 1.61
CA TYR A 29 -5.48 -16.80 0.29
C TYR A 29 -4.40 -17.88 0.27
N PHE A 30 -3.63 -18.02 1.35
CA PHE A 30 -2.55 -19.02 1.44
C PHE A 30 -3.10 -20.45 1.44
N ASP A 31 -4.25 -20.69 2.08
CA ASP A 31 -4.87 -22.01 2.10
C ASP A 31 -5.39 -22.38 0.70
N ALA A 32 -6.03 -21.42 0.02
CA ALA A 32 -6.45 -21.60 -1.37
C ALA A 32 -5.25 -21.84 -2.30
N GLN A 33 -4.15 -21.08 -2.11
CA GLN A 33 -2.92 -21.23 -2.89
C GLN A 33 -2.29 -22.62 -2.69
N ALA A 34 -2.23 -23.12 -1.45
CA ALA A 34 -1.66 -24.44 -1.15
C ALA A 34 -2.42 -25.58 -1.88
N VAL A 35 -3.72 -25.43 -2.08
CA VAL A 35 -4.55 -26.37 -2.84
C VAL A 35 -4.24 -26.29 -4.33
N VAL A 36 -4.12 -25.07 -4.89
CA VAL A 36 -3.70 -24.88 -6.29
C VAL A 36 -2.29 -25.43 -6.51
N ASP A 37 -1.37 -25.26 -5.56
CA ASP A 37 -0.02 -25.81 -5.63
C ASP A 37 -0.03 -27.35 -5.61
N ARG A 38 -0.92 -27.98 -4.83
CA ARG A 38 -1.12 -29.44 -4.89
C ARG A 38 -1.61 -29.89 -6.26
N LEU A 39 -2.58 -29.18 -6.84
CA LEU A 39 -3.06 -29.47 -8.19
C LEU A 39 -1.93 -29.33 -9.22
N ALA A 40 -1.11 -28.28 -9.11
CA ALA A 40 0.04 -28.06 -9.99
C ALA A 40 1.06 -29.20 -9.92
N LYS A 41 1.37 -29.71 -8.71
CA LYS A 41 2.29 -30.84 -8.50
C LYS A 41 1.79 -32.16 -9.10
N ALA A 42 0.48 -32.29 -9.32
CA ALA A 42 -0.14 -33.46 -9.93
C ALA A 42 -0.38 -33.29 -11.45
N ASP A 43 0.32 -32.36 -12.10
CA ASP A 43 0.17 -32.01 -13.52
C ASP A 43 -1.27 -31.67 -13.92
N PHE A 44 -2.06 -31.13 -12.99
CA PHE A 44 -3.40 -30.64 -13.28
C PHE A 44 -3.31 -29.36 -14.14
N PRO A 45 -4.22 -29.13 -15.11
CA PRO A 45 -4.21 -27.93 -15.94
C PRO A 45 -4.64 -26.68 -15.15
N VAL A 46 -3.75 -26.15 -14.31
CA VAL A 46 -4.00 -24.99 -13.43
C VAL A 46 -4.35 -23.69 -14.16
N LYS A 47 -4.12 -23.63 -15.48
CA LYS A 47 -4.59 -22.53 -16.34
C LYS A 47 -6.12 -22.36 -16.34
N GLN A 48 -6.85 -23.41 -15.97
CA GLN A 48 -8.31 -23.44 -15.87
C GLN A 48 -8.80 -23.32 -14.41
N VAL A 49 -7.91 -22.92 -13.50
CA VAL A 49 -8.20 -22.72 -12.08
C VAL A 49 -8.09 -21.23 -11.78
N SER A 50 -9.08 -20.69 -11.07
CA SER A 50 -9.11 -19.29 -10.64
C SER A 50 -9.36 -19.22 -9.15
N ILE A 51 -8.56 -18.40 -8.45
CA ILE A 51 -8.84 -18.05 -7.05
C ILE A 51 -9.67 -16.77 -7.05
N VAL A 52 -10.90 -16.86 -6.56
CA VAL A 52 -11.85 -15.75 -6.51
C VAL A 52 -12.04 -15.31 -5.06
N GLY A 53 -11.65 -14.07 -4.75
CA GLY A 53 -11.97 -13.46 -3.46
C GLY A 53 -13.40 -12.94 -3.47
N SER A 54 -14.24 -13.45 -2.57
CA SER A 54 -15.61 -12.99 -2.34
C SER A 54 -15.70 -12.17 -1.05
N ASP A 55 -16.82 -11.46 -0.90
CA ASP A 55 -17.11 -10.63 0.28
C ASP A 55 -16.00 -9.63 0.58
N LEU A 56 -15.69 -8.76 -0.39
CA LEU A 56 -14.68 -7.72 -0.23
C LEU A 56 -15.09 -6.75 0.88
N LYS A 57 -14.30 -6.73 1.95
CA LYS A 57 -14.43 -5.81 3.07
C LYS A 57 -13.38 -4.72 2.94
N THR A 58 -13.85 -3.48 2.93
CA THR A 58 -12.96 -2.31 3.04
C THR A 58 -12.65 -2.11 4.51
N VAL A 59 -11.40 -2.32 4.90
CA VAL A 59 -10.91 -2.11 6.26
C VAL A 59 -10.15 -0.80 6.31
N GLU A 60 -10.60 0.10 7.18
CA GLU A 60 -9.87 1.31 7.53
C GLU A 60 -9.01 1.02 8.75
N ARG A 61 -7.71 0.77 8.54
CA ARG A 61 -6.78 0.55 9.65
C ARG A 61 -6.37 1.90 10.24
N VAL A 62 -6.69 2.10 11.52
CA VAL A 62 -6.28 3.26 12.30
C VAL A 62 -4.82 3.08 12.73
N THR A 63 -3.90 3.76 12.06
CA THR A 63 -2.45 3.60 12.29
C THR A 63 -1.95 4.43 13.48
N GLY A 64 -2.71 5.44 13.91
CA GLY A 64 -2.39 6.21 15.10
C GLY A 64 -3.13 7.55 15.18
N LYS A 65 -2.96 8.22 16.32
CA LYS A 65 -3.48 9.57 16.57
C LYS A 65 -2.54 10.61 15.95
N LEU A 66 -3.12 11.57 15.23
CA LEU A 66 -2.37 12.71 14.71
C LEU A 66 -2.10 13.69 15.87
N THR A 67 -0.92 13.61 16.48
CA THR A 67 -0.54 14.45 17.63
C THR A 67 0.23 15.68 17.19
N TYR A 68 -0.11 16.84 17.77
CA TYR A 68 0.63 18.09 17.56
C TYR A 68 2.11 17.97 17.93
N GLY A 69 2.48 17.07 18.85
CA GLY A 69 3.87 16.80 19.21
C GLY A 69 4.71 16.24 18.05
N ARG A 70 4.13 15.35 17.21
CA ARG A 70 4.83 14.86 16.01
C ARG A 70 5.01 15.96 14.97
N ALA A 71 4.00 16.80 14.78
CA ALA A 71 4.08 17.94 13.88
C ALA A 71 5.12 18.98 14.35
N ALA A 72 5.12 19.29 15.65
CA ALA A 72 6.10 20.19 16.25
C ALA A 72 7.52 19.63 16.13
N GLY A 73 7.72 18.33 16.39
CA GLY A 73 9.03 17.70 16.26
C GLY A 73 9.53 17.67 14.81
N ALA A 74 8.68 17.32 13.84
CA ALA A 74 9.04 17.33 12.43
C ALA A 74 9.35 18.75 11.93
N GLY A 75 8.55 19.74 12.35
CA GLY A 75 8.79 21.15 12.06
C GLY A 75 10.07 21.69 12.71
N ALA A 76 10.36 21.29 13.95
CA ALA A 76 11.59 21.69 14.64
C ALA A 76 12.82 21.16 13.91
N ALA A 77 12.79 19.92 13.43
CA ALA A 77 13.90 19.32 12.68
C ALA A 77 14.15 20.06 11.35
N SER A 78 13.11 20.35 10.58
CA SER A 78 13.26 21.09 9.32
C SER A 78 13.69 22.54 9.56
N GLY A 79 13.17 23.18 10.60
CA GLY A 79 13.55 24.52 11.03
C GLY A 79 14.99 24.60 11.54
N ALA A 80 15.45 23.61 12.30
CA ALA A 80 16.84 23.50 12.75
C ALA A 80 17.80 23.35 11.57
N TRP A 81 17.43 22.53 10.57
CA TRP A 81 18.22 22.38 9.34
C TRP A 81 18.31 23.69 8.55
N PHE A 82 17.19 24.41 8.41
CA PHE A 82 17.18 25.72 7.78
C PHE A 82 18.00 26.75 8.59
N GLY A 83 17.87 26.76 9.92
CA GLY A 83 18.64 27.61 10.81
C GLY A 83 20.15 27.33 10.74
N LEU A 84 20.54 26.06 10.65
CA LEU A 84 21.92 25.64 10.40
C LEU A 84 22.41 26.18 9.06
N PHE A 85 21.62 26.02 7.99
CA PHE A 85 21.97 26.54 6.67
C PHE A 85 22.20 28.05 6.68
N ILE A 86 21.27 28.83 7.25
CA ILE A 86 21.41 30.28 7.38
C ILE A 86 22.60 30.65 8.27
N GLY A 87 22.78 29.97 9.40
CA GLY A 87 23.92 30.17 10.30
C GLY A 87 25.25 29.95 9.58
N VAL A 88 25.33 28.91 8.75
CA VAL A 88 26.53 28.61 7.95
C VAL A 88 26.76 29.70 6.90
N LEU A 89 25.71 30.24 6.26
CA LEU A 89 25.88 31.36 5.32
C LEU A 89 26.49 32.60 5.98
N PHE A 90 26.17 32.88 7.24
CA PHE A 90 26.78 33.99 7.98
C PHE A 90 28.27 33.80 8.29
N THR A 91 28.80 32.57 8.25
CA THR A 91 30.24 32.33 8.47
C THR A 91 31.09 32.96 7.37
N PHE A 92 30.55 33.06 6.15
CA PHE A 92 31.26 33.64 5.00
C PHE A 92 31.40 35.17 5.10
N GLY A 93 30.67 35.82 6.02
CA GLY A 93 30.74 37.27 6.25
C GLY A 93 31.92 37.75 7.11
N GLY A 94 32.79 36.85 7.61
CA GLY A 94 34.04 37.22 8.29
C GLY A 94 33.92 37.64 9.77
N THR A 95 32.79 37.37 10.42
CA THR A 95 32.56 37.74 11.83
C THR A 95 33.32 36.83 12.80
N SER A 96 33.82 37.32 13.95
CA SER A 96 34.55 36.49 14.93
C SER A 96 33.68 35.59 15.82
N THR A 97 32.38 35.87 15.92
CA THR A 97 31.41 35.17 16.79
C THR A 97 30.54 34.16 16.03
N VAL A 98 31.07 33.59 14.93
CA VAL A 98 30.36 32.67 14.03
C VAL A 98 29.64 31.53 14.76
N VAL A 99 30.33 30.86 15.68
CA VAL A 99 29.78 29.67 16.36
C VAL A 99 28.54 30.01 17.19
N GLN A 100 28.54 31.16 17.86
CA GLN A 100 27.39 31.60 18.65
C GLN A 100 26.19 31.93 17.76
N TYR A 101 26.42 32.57 16.60
CA TYR A 101 25.34 32.86 15.65
C TYR A 101 24.77 31.60 15.01
N VAL A 102 25.60 30.60 14.68
CA VAL A 102 25.13 29.33 14.13
C VAL A 102 24.24 28.61 15.15
N ILE A 103 24.67 28.51 16.41
CA ILE A 103 23.87 27.88 17.47
C ILE A 103 22.56 28.63 17.69
N ALA A 104 22.60 29.96 17.76
CA ALA A 104 21.40 30.79 17.89
C ALA A 104 20.45 30.61 16.71
N ALA A 105 20.96 30.58 15.48
CA ALA A 105 20.18 30.37 14.26
C ALA A 105 19.50 29.00 14.24
N ILE A 106 20.18 27.95 14.72
CA ILE A 106 19.59 26.60 14.85
C ILE A 106 18.44 26.61 15.87
N ILE A 107 18.65 27.21 17.05
CA ILE A 107 17.62 27.25 18.11
C ILE A 107 16.39 28.04 17.64
N ILE A 108 16.62 29.22 17.06
CA ILE A 108 15.54 30.08 16.53
C ILE A 108 14.83 29.38 15.37
N GLY A 109 15.59 28.79 14.44
CA GLY A 109 15.07 28.02 13.32
C GLY A 109 14.21 26.84 13.80
N ALA A 110 14.67 26.08 14.79
CA ALA A 110 13.92 24.99 15.39
C ALA A 110 12.61 25.47 16.05
N GLY A 111 12.66 26.58 16.79
CA GLY A 111 11.48 27.17 17.42
C GLY A 111 10.44 27.63 16.40
N PHE A 112 10.86 28.38 15.38
CA PHE A 112 9.97 28.80 14.29
C PHE A 112 9.44 27.62 13.48
N GLY A 113 10.29 26.64 13.18
CA GLY A 113 9.90 25.43 12.48
C GLY A 113 8.87 24.61 13.25
N ALA A 114 9.01 24.49 14.57
CA ALA A 114 8.05 23.82 15.43
C ALA A 114 6.69 24.52 15.40
N LEU A 115 6.67 25.85 15.57
CA LEU A 115 5.45 26.66 15.51
C LEU A 115 4.77 26.57 14.15
N PHE A 116 5.55 26.67 13.07
CA PHE A 116 5.05 26.56 11.71
C PHE A 116 4.52 25.16 11.41
N GLY A 117 5.20 24.10 11.84
CA GLY A 117 4.74 22.72 11.68
C GLY A 117 3.40 22.47 12.38
N VAL A 118 3.21 23.03 13.58
CA VAL A 118 1.93 23.00 14.30
C VAL A 118 0.86 23.80 13.56
N ALA A 119 1.17 25.02 13.13
CA ALA A 119 0.23 25.90 12.42
C ALA A 119 -0.22 25.30 11.07
N ALA A 120 0.74 24.79 10.27
CA ALA A 120 0.46 24.11 9.01
C ALA A 120 -0.43 22.88 9.22
N THR A 121 -0.11 22.08 10.24
CA THR A 121 -0.94 20.92 10.61
C THR A 121 -2.34 21.38 11.03
N ALA A 122 -2.47 22.45 11.81
CA ALA A 122 -3.77 22.98 12.26
C ALA A 122 -4.64 23.45 11.08
N VAL A 123 -4.07 24.07 10.05
CA VAL A 123 -4.80 24.47 8.84
C VAL A 123 -5.28 23.26 8.03
N THR A 124 -4.48 22.19 7.93
CA THR A 124 -4.86 20.95 7.24
C THR A 124 -5.78 20.06 8.09
N ARG A 125 -5.91 20.32 9.40
CA ARG A 125 -6.68 19.52 10.38
C ARG A 125 -8.19 19.67 10.25
N ARG A 126 -8.74 19.69 9.04
CA ARG A 126 -10.14 20.07 8.84
C ARG A 126 -11.15 19.00 9.24
N THR A 127 -10.83 17.69 9.31
CA THR A 127 -11.86 16.68 9.70
C THR A 127 -11.41 15.28 10.17
N ARG A 128 -10.12 14.95 10.38
CA ARG A 128 -9.73 13.54 10.69
C ARG A 128 -8.66 13.45 11.79
N ASP A 129 -9.06 12.99 12.98
CA ASP A 129 -8.16 12.74 14.13
C ASP A 129 -7.34 11.43 14.00
N PHE A 130 -7.42 10.77 12.85
CA PHE A 130 -6.78 9.48 12.59
C PHE A 130 -6.08 9.48 11.24
N THR A 131 -4.85 8.95 11.21
CA THR A 131 -4.23 8.51 9.96
C THR A 131 -4.78 7.14 9.63
N SER A 132 -5.44 7.02 8.48
CA SER A 132 -5.96 5.75 8.00
C SER A 132 -5.32 5.33 6.68
N THR A 133 -5.13 4.03 6.54
CA THR A 133 -4.82 3.39 5.27
C THR A 133 -6.04 2.59 4.84
N HIS A 134 -6.58 2.89 3.65
CA HIS A 134 -7.65 2.10 3.06
C HIS A 134 -7.08 0.81 2.48
N GLN A 135 -7.60 -0.33 2.94
CA GLN A 135 -7.24 -1.64 2.38
C GLN A 135 -8.53 -2.41 2.05
N VAL A 136 -8.55 -3.08 0.89
CA VAL A 136 -9.64 -3.98 0.50
C VAL A 136 -9.15 -5.41 0.71
N LEU A 137 -9.81 -6.14 1.60
CA LEU A 137 -9.50 -7.55 1.87
C LEU A 137 -10.73 -8.40 1.54
N ALA A 138 -10.54 -9.54 0.89
CA ALA A 138 -11.59 -10.54 0.77
C ALA A 138 -11.74 -11.29 2.11
N SER A 139 -12.97 -11.57 2.54
CA SER A 139 -13.18 -12.43 3.72
C SER A 139 -13.25 -13.92 3.40
N ARG A 140 -13.33 -14.26 2.11
CA ARG A 140 -13.47 -15.64 1.64
C ARG A 140 -12.80 -15.79 0.28
N TYR A 141 -12.18 -16.93 0.07
CA TYR A 141 -11.47 -17.29 -1.15
C TYR A 141 -12.03 -18.60 -1.70
N GLU A 142 -12.54 -18.56 -2.92
CA GLU A 142 -13.09 -19.73 -3.61
C GLU A 142 -12.16 -20.14 -4.74
N ILE A 143 -11.90 -21.45 -4.85
CA ILE A 143 -11.19 -22.01 -5.99
C ILE A 143 -12.25 -22.42 -7.01
N VAL A 144 -12.32 -21.69 -8.11
CA VAL A 144 -13.23 -21.95 -9.23
C VAL A 144 -12.46 -22.70 -10.31
N VAL A 145 -13.03 -23.81 -10.78
CA VAL A 145 -12.44 -24.66 -11.82
C VAL A 145 -13.44 -24.84 -12.96
N ASP A 146 -12.94 -25.08 -14.18
CA ASP A 146 -13.80 -25.50 -15.29
C ASP A 146 -14.69 -26.70 -14.88
N PRO A 147 -16.01 -26.65 -15.13
CA PRO A 147 -16.94 -27.71 -14.71
C PRO A 147 -16.54 -29.11 -15.22
N ASN A 148 -15.90 -29.19 -16.39
CA ASN A 148 -15.48 -30.48 -16.96
C ASN A 148 -14.30 -31.11 -16.21
N LEU A 149 -13.60 -30.33 -15.39
CA LEU A 149 -12.40 -30.76 -14.66
C LEU A 149 -12.64 -30.90 -13.16
N LEU A 150 -13.83 -30.55 -12.65
CA LEU A 150 -14.14 -30.57 -11.22
C LEU A 150 -13.92 -31.96 -10.61
N SER A 151 -14.48 -33.01 -11.21
CA SER A 151 -14.33 -34.38 -10.72
C SER A 151 -12.86 -34.85 -10.72
N LYS A 152 -12.08 -34.42 -11.73
CA LYS A 152 -10.65 -34.73 -11.82
C LYS A 152 -9.87 -34.00 -10.71
N ALA A 153 -10.21 -32.74 -10.43
CA ALA A 153 -9.57 -31.98 -9.35
C ALA A 153 -9.87 -32.61 -7.98
N GLN A 154 -11.10 -33.05 -7.75
CA GLN A 154 -11.47 -33.75 -6.52
C GLN A 154 -10.73 -35.08 -6.37
N ASP A 155 -10.58 -35.87 -7.44
CA ASP A 155 -9.81 -37.12 -7.42
C ASP A 155 -8.30 -36.88 -7.16
N VAL A 156 -7.74 -35.79 -7.66
CA VAL A 156 -6.35 -35.41 -7.34
C VAL A 156 -6.20 -35.04 -5.87
N LEU A 157 -7.17 -34.31 -5.30
CA LEU A 157 -7.12 -33.86 -3.92
C LEU A 157 -7.46 -34.95 -2.89
N SER A 158 -8.17 -36.01 -3.30
CA SER A 158 -8.47 -37.16 -2.45
C SER A 158 -7.27 -38.09 -2.24
N ARG A 159 -6.27 -38.03 -3.14
CA ARG A 159 -5.04 -38.81 -3.02
C ARG A 159 -4.16 -38.25 -1.89
N PRO A 160 -3.53 -39.10 -1.07
CA PRO A 160 -2.60 -38.65 -0.03
C PRO A 160 -1.49 -37.81 -0.66
N ALA A 161 -1.16 -36.67 -0.04
CA ALA A 161 -0.05 -35.85 -0.49
C ALA A 161 1.23 -36.69 -0.49
N ALA A 162 1.83 -36.91 -1.66
CA ALA A 162 3.16 -37.50 -1.74
C ALA A 162 4.12 -36.56 -1.01
N SER A 163 4.67 -37.04 0.10
CA SER A 163 5.63 -36.37 0.97
C SER A 163 6.97 -36.18 0.29
#